data_AF-A0A1Q9PW39-F1
#
_entry.id   AF-A0A1Q9PW39-F1
#
_cell.length_a   1.000
_cell.length_b   1.000
_cell.length_c   1.000
_cell.angle_alpha   90.00
_cell.angle_beta   90.00
_cell.angle_gamma   90.00
#
_symmetry.space_group_name_H-M   'P 1'
#
loop_
_entity.id
_entity.type
_entity.pdbx_description
1 polymer ?
#
loop_
_entity_poly.entity_id
_entity_poly.type
_entity_poly.pdbx_seq_one_letter_code
_entity_poly.pdbx_strand_id
1 'polypeptide(L)'
;MQSNLTSEQQKETTPGKIKDRINGNSSIRLAFEIMQENRSWSNNTLSSYSNNISSLEAFMLKNQIEPIIENIDFEMVQQWVKYLREEKKEKSKTIKQRIACMSSFLHSLNLWVYSERTPF
;
A
#
# COMPACT_ATOMS: atom_id res chain seq x y z
N MET A 1 47.92 9.93 -17.39
CA MET A 1 47.24 8.96 -16.50
C MET A 1 45.75 9.10 -16.71
N GLN A 2 45.10 7.98 -16.96
CA GLN A 2 43.74 7.84 -17.48
C GLN A 2 42.65 8.24 -16.48
N SER A 3 41.51 8.55 -17.07
CA SER A 3 40.18 8.91 -16.59
C SER A 3 39.49 7.93 -15.62
N ASN A 4 38.61 8.49 -14.78
CA ASN A 4 37.23 8.07 -14.45
C ASN A 4 36.65 9.14 -13.49
N LEU A 5 35.69 10.03 -13.79
CA LEU A 5 34.27 9.78 -14.14
C LEU A 5 33.75 8.55 -13.38
N THR A 6 32.94 8.67 -12.33
CA THR A 6 31.51 8.99 -12.46
C THR A 6 30.90 9.14 -11.05
N SER A 7 30.20 10.25 -10.84
CA SER A 7 28.96 10.42 -10.09
C SER A 7 28.64 9.45 -8.94
N GLU A 8 28.84 9.89 -7.71
CA GLU A 8 27.88 9.59 -6.64
C GLU A 8 27.37 10.93 -6.10
N GLN A 9 26.42 11.50 -6.84
CA GLN A 9 25.48 12.45 -6.26
C GLN A 9 24.81 11.73 -5.10
N GLN A 10 25.29 12.00 -3.88
CA GLN A 10 24.49 11.83 -2.68
C GLN A 10 23.29 12.77 -2.85
N LYS A 11 22.22 12.27 -3.46
CA LYS A 11 20.91 12.90 -3.35
C LYS A 11 20.51 12.76 -1.89
N GLU A 12 20.86 13.78 -1.11
CA GLU A 12 20.11 14.19 0.06
C GLU A 12 18.64 14.28 -0.35
N THR A 13 17.91 13.19 -0.18
CA THR A 13 16.45 13.21 -0.22
C THR A 13 16.04 13.82 1.09
N THR A 14 15.92 15.14 1.11
CA THR A 14 15.19 15.82 2.18
C THR A 14 13.85 15.09 2.30
N PRO A 15 13.47 14.58 3.49
CA PRO A 15 12.15 13.99 3.69
C PRO A 15 11.12 15.10 3.62
N GLY A 16 10.78 15.53 2.40
CA GLY A 16 9.52 16.20 2.11
C GLY A 16 8.47 15.27 2.69
N LYS A 17 7.74 15.76 3.70
CA LYS A 17 6.96 14.92 4.60
C LYS A 17 6.09 14.02 3.71
N ILE A 18 6.09 12.72 3.93
CA ILE A 18 5.31 11.74 3.15
C ILE A 18 3.85 12.22 2.95
N LYS A 19 3.32 12.96 3.94
CA LYS A 19 2.02 13.64 3.95
C LYS A 19 1.79 14.67 2.84
N ASP A 20 2.85 15.26 2.31
CA ASP A 20 2.80 16.25 1.22
C ASP A 20 2.74 15.57 -0.15
N ARG A 21 3.06 14.26 -0.22
CA ARG A 21 3.09 13.46 -1.45
C ARG A 21 1.95 12.44 -1.55
N ILE A 22 1.21 12.19 -0.47
CA ILE A 22 0.13 11.21 -0.39
C ILE A 22 -1.12 11.88 0.20
N ASN A 23 -2.26 11.72 -0.48
CA ASN A 23 -3.59 12.16 -0.04
C ASN A 23 -4.65 11.10 -0.37
N GLY A 24 -5.93 11.36 -0.04
CA GLY A 24 -7.04 10.43 -0.28
C GLY A 24 -7.21 10.01 -1.76
N ASN A 25 -6.91 10.91 -2.70
CA ASN A 25 -6.97 10.65 -4.14
C ASN A 25 -5.73 9.96 -4.71
N SER A 26 -4.72 9.71 -3.88
CA SER A 26 -3.51 9.01 -4.32
C SER A 26 -3.83 7.52 -4.46
N SER A 27 -3.34 6.90 -5.53
CA SER A 27 -3.46 5.45 -5.69
C SER A 27 -2.72 4.73 -4.57
N ILE A 28 -3.25 3.57 -4.16
CA ILE A 28 -2.62 2.76 -3.12
C ILE A 28 -1.21 2.28 -3.54
N ARG A 29 -0.99 2.04 -4.84
CA ARG A 29 0.33 1.72 -5.41
C ARG A 29 1.32 2.87 -5.25
N LEU A 30 0.92 4.08 -5.63
CA LEU A 30 1.76 5.27 -5.49
C LEU A 30 2.14 5.49 -4.03
N ALA A 31 1.19 5.32 -3.11
CA ALA A 31 1.45 5.41 -1.69
C ALA A 31 2.49 4.38 -1.21
N PHE A 32 2.45 3.16 -1.75
CA PHE A 32 3.45 2.14 -1.46
C PHE A 32 4.85 2.48 -2.00
N GLU A 33 4.93 2.96 -3.24
CA GLU A 33 6.19 3.36 -3.87
C GLU A 33 6.87 4.49 -3.09
N ILE A 34 6.10 5.53 -2.72
CA ILE A 34 6.60 6.63 -1.90
C ILE A 34 7.07 6.12 -0.53
N MET A 35 6.33 5.21 0.10
CA MET A 35 6.75 4.64 1.38
C MET A 35 8.01 3.79 1.28
N GLN A 36 8.15 3.03 0.18
CA GLN A 36 9.34 2.22 -0.09
C GLN A 36 10.58 3.11 -0.26
N GLU A 37 10.45 4.29 -0.88
CA GLU A 37 11.54 5.28 -0.97
C GLU A 37 11.96 5.83 0.40
N ASN A 38 11.02 5.89 1.36
CA ASN A 38 11.21 6.60 2.63
C ASN A 38 11.38 5.67 3.85
N ARG A 39 11.22 4.35 3.71
CA ARG A 39 11.35 3.38 4.80
C ARG A 39 12.22 2.19 4.44
N SER A 40 13.08 1.80 5.38
CA SER A 40 13.92 0.59 5.27
C SER A 40 13.14 -0.68 5.64
N TRP A 41 12.29 -1.16 4.73
CA TRP A 41 11.60 -2.45 4.88
C TRP A 41 12.45 -3.60 4.34
N SER A 42 12.33 -4.78 4.96
CA SER A 42 12.96 -6.00 4.42
C SER A 42 12.33 -6.39 3.08
N ASN A 43 13.08 -7.10 2.23
CA ASN A 43 12.57 -7.61 0.95
C ASN A 43 11.31 -8.47 1.13
N ASN A 44 11.22 -9.23 2.23
CA ASN A 44 10.04 -10.03 2.55
C ASN A 44 8.83 -9.15 2.87
N THR A 45 9.04 -8.07 3.61
CA THR A 45 8.00 -7.07 3.92
C THR A 45 7.52 -6.38 2.65
N LEU A 46 8.45 -5.95 1.77
CA LEU A 46 8.13 -5.34 0.48
C LEU A 46 7.31 -6.27 -0.41
N SER A 47 7.74 -7.52 -0.53
CA SER A 47 7.03 -8.54 -1.30
C SER A 47 5.64 -8.80 -0.72
N SER A 48 5.52 -8.90 0.61
CA SER A 48 4.23 -9.07 1.28
C SER A 48 3.28 -7.91 1.01
N TYR A 49 3.73 -6.66 1.17
CA TYR A 49 2.89 -5.49 0.89
C TYR A 49 2.51 -5.43 -0.58
N SER A 50 3.47 -5.56 -1.50
CA SER A 50 3.20 -5.50 -2.94
C SER A 50 2.17 -6.55 -3.37
N ASN A 51 2.30 -7.80 -2.91
CA ASN A 51 1.35 -8.87 -3.25
C ASN A 51 -0.06 -8.61 -2.71
N ASN A 52 -0.17 -8.05 -1.50
CA ASN A 52 -1.46 -7.73 -0.91
C ASN A 52 -2.11 -6.50 -1.57
N ILE A 53 -1.33 -5.48 -1.89
CA ILE A 53 -1.79 -4.31 -2.65
C ILE A 53 -2.29 -4.77 -4.02
N SER A 54 -1.52 -5.57 -4.76
CA SER A 54 -1.97 -6.10 -6.07
C SER A 54 -3.28 -6.88 -5.95
N SER A 55 -3.44 -7.67 -4.89
CA SER A 55 -4.68 -8.42 -4.65
C SER A 55 -5.88 -7.52 -4.34
N LEU A 56 -5.66 -6.38 -3.67
CA LEU A 56 -6.70 -5.42 -3.36
C LEU A 56 -7.05 -4.59 -4.61
N GLU A 57 -6.05 -4.10 -5.34
CA GLU A 57 -6.26 -3.35 -6.59
C GLU A 57 -7.02 -4.18 -7.62
N ALA A 58 -6.67 -5.45 -7.79
CA ALA A 58 -7.38 -6.35 -8.68
C ALA A 58 -8.87 -6.51 -8.27
N PHE A 59 -9.16 -6.52 -6.97
CA PHE A 59 -10.53 -6.54 -6.47
C PHE A 59 -11.25 -5.22 -6.74
N MET A 60 -10.63 -4.09 -6.46
CA MET A 60 -11.22 -2.75 -6.68
C MET A 60 -11.54 -2.55 -8.17
N LEU A 61 -10.58 -2.82 -9.06
CA LEU A 61 -10.77 -2.72 -10.50
C LEU A 61 -11.86 -3.67 -11.03
N LYS A 62 -11.92 -4.91 -10.52
CA LYS A 62 -12.99 -5.86 -10.87
C LYS A 62 -14.37 -5.30 -10.54
N ASN A 63 -14.50 -4.56 -9.44
CA ASN A 63 -15.75 -3.98 -8.97
C ASN A 63 -15.96 -2.52 -9.44
N GLN A 64 -15.15 -2.05 -10.41
CA GLN A 64 -15.22 -0.67 -10.93
C GLN A 64 -15.00 0.40 -9.85
N ILE A 65 -14.25 0.06 -8.79
CA ILE A 65 -13.82 0.97 -7.74
C ILE A 65 -12.42 1.45 -8.09
N GLU A 66 -12.21 2.76 -8.05
CA GLU A 66 -10.89 3.34 -8.30
C GLU A 66 -9.94 2.99 -7.13
N PRO A 67 -8.72 2.48 -7.39
CA PRO A 67 -7.79 2.01 -6.36
C PRO A 67 -7.05 3.15 -5.62
N ILE A 68 -7.81 4.15 -5.17
CA ILE A 68 -7.33 5.28 -4.36
C ILE A 68 -7.56 5.04 -2.87
N ILE A 69 -6.79 5.73 -2.03
CA ILE A 69 -6.83 5.58 -0.57
C ILE A 69 -8.22 5.83 0.01
N GLU A 70 -8.91 6.86 -0.46
CA GLU A 70 -10.22 7.28 0.08
C GLU A 70 -11.31 6.22 -0.13
N ASN A 71 -11.18 5.41 -1.19
CA ASN A 71 -12.09 4.30 -1.47
C ASN A 71 -11.81 3.06 -0.62
N ILE A 72 -10.80 3.09 0.25
CA ILE A 72 -10.45 2.00 1.16
C ILE A 72 -11.09 2.26 2.51
N ASP A 73 -12.38 1.94 2.60
CA ASP A 73 -13.15 2.00 3.83
C ASP A 73 -13.50 0.59 4.38
N PHE A 74 -14.18 0.57 5.51
CA PHE A 74 -14.56 -0.69 6.17
C PHE A 74 -15.47 -1.55 5.29
N GLU A 75 -16.42 -0.94 4.59
CA GLU A 75 -17.37 -1.68 3.76
C GLU A 75 -16.67 -2.33 2.57
N MET A 76 -15.79 -1.60 1.89
CA MET A 76 -14.97 -2.12 0.80
C MET A 76 -14.08 -3.27 1.27
N VAL A 77 -13.44 -3.14 2.45
CA VAL A 77 -12.66 -4.22 3.05
C VAL A 77 -13.52 -5.45 3.33
N GLN A 78 -14.74 -5.29 3.87
CA GLN A 78 -15.65 -6.42 4.09
C GLN A 78 -16.02 -7.12 2.76
N GLN A 79 -16.27 -6.35 1.71
CA GLN A 79 -16.55 -6.90 0.37
C GLN A 79 -15.33 -7.64 -0.19
N TRP A 80 -14.12 -7.11 0.01
CA TRP A 80 -12.88 -7.78 -0.39
C TRP A 80 -12.67 -9.10 0.37
N VAL A 81 -12.94 -9.11 1.69
CA VAL A 81 -12.86 -10.32 2.52
C VAL A 81 -13.87 -11.37 2.05
N LYS A 82 -15.09 -10.95 1.72
CA LYS A 82 -16.10 -11.82 1.13
C LYS A 82 -15.62 -12.40 -0.20
N TYR A 83 -15.07 -11.58 -1.09
CA TYR A 83 -14.48 -12.01 -2.36
C TYR A 83 -13.37 -13.05 -2.17
N LEU A 84 -12.44 -12.81 -1.23
CA LEU A 84 -11.34 -13.74 -0.95
C LEU A 84 -11.86 -15.10 -0.45
N ARG A 85 -12.90 -15.09 0.39
CA ARG A 85 -13.51 -16.31 0.93
C ARG A 85 -14.33 -17.05 -0.14
N GLU A 86 -15.23 -16.35 -0.82
CA GLU A 86 -16.27 -16.96 -1.63
C GLU A 86 -15.82 -17.21 -3.06
N GLU A 87 -15.03 -16.32 -3.65
CA GLU A 87 -14.59 -16.45 -5.04
C GLU A 87 -13.18 -17.01 -5.15
N LYS A 88 -12.21 -16.47 -4.39
CA LYS A 88 -10.82 -16.98 -4.40
C LYS A 88 -10.64 -18.26 -3.59
N LYS A 89 -11.64 -18.65 -2.79
CA LYS A 89 -11.62 -19.82 -1.90
C LYS A 89 -10.38 -19.85 -0.99
N GLU A 90 -9.91 -18.67 -0.57
CA GLU A 90 -8.74 -18.58 0.31
C GLU A 90 -9.07 -19.10 1.72
N LYS A 91 -8.06 -19.70 2.36
CA LYS A 91 -8.19 -20.18 3.74
C LYS A 91 -8.32 -19.00 4.70
N SER A 92 -9.13 -19.16 5.74
CA SER A 92 -9.33 -18.12 6.78
C SER A 92 -8.03 -17.59 7.39
N LYS A 93 -7.01 -18.45 7.53
CA LYS A 93 -5.67 -18.04 8.02
C LYS A 93 -5.01 -17.04 7.06
N THR A 94 -5.06 -17.33 5.76
CA THR A 94 -4.51 -16.45 4.71
C THR A 94 -5.24 -15.13 4.68
N ILE A 95 -6.58 -15.15 4.70
CA ILE A 95 -7.40 -13.94 4.73
C ILE A 95 -7.03 -13.04 5.92
N LYS A 96 -6.92 -13.62 7.13
CA LYS A 96 -6.48 -12.87 8.32
C LYS A 96 -5.10 -12.23 8.14
N GLN A 97 -4.15 -12.96 7.53
CA GLN A 97 -2.82 -12.42 7.24
C GLN A 97 -2.87 -11.26 6.24
N ARG A 98 -3.69 -11.34 5.20
CA ARG A 98 -3.88 -10.24 4.24
C ARG A 98 -4.45 -8.99 4.90
N ILE A 99 -5.49 -9.15 5.71
CA ILE A 99 -6.11 -8.06 6.49
C ILE A 99 -5.07 -7.42 7.42
N ALA A 100 -4.33 -8.22 8.19
CA ALA A 100 -3.30 -7.70 9.09
C ALA A 100 -2.19 -6.95 8.34
N CYS A 101 -1.79 -7.46 7.16
CA CYS A 101 -0.78 -6.83 6.31
C CYS A 101 -1.26 -5.46 5.79
N MET A 102 -2.49 -5.38 5.28
CA MET A 102 -3.06 -4.14 4.78
C MET A 102 -3.33 -3.13 5.91
N SER A 103 -3.82 -3.59 7.07
CA SER A 103 -4.01 -2.74 8.25
C SER A 103 -2.68 -2.12 8.71
N SER A 104 -1.61 -2.93 8.80
CA SER A 104 -0.26 -2.45 9.10
C SER A 104 0.23 -1.43 8.06
N PHE A 105 0.00 -1.70 6.77
CA PHE A 105 0.40 -0.79 5.69
C PHE A 105 -0.32 0.56 5.78
N LEU A 106 -1.66 0.58 5.88
CA LEU A 106 -2.43 1.81 5.98
C LEU A 106 -2.12 2.59 7.28
N HIS A 107 -1.87 1.88 8.37
CA HIS A 107 -1.38 2.51 9.60
C HIS A 107 -0.01 3.16 9.41
N SER A 108 0.91 2.49 8.70
CA SER A 108 2.25 3.02 8.43
C SER A 108 2.26 4.29 7.57
N LEU A 109 1.25 4.44 6.70
CA LEU A 109 1.00 5.65 5.91
C LEU A 109 0.47 6.81 6.75
N ASN A 110 0.14 6.58 8.03
CA ASN A 110 -0.46 7.56 8.94
C ASN A 110 -1.79 8.10 8.39
N LEU A 111 -2.50 7.28 7.60
CA LEU A 111 -3.71 7.66 6.87
C LEU A 111 -4.98 7.70 7.71
N TRP A 112 -4.87 7.45 9.02
CA TRP A 112 -5.97 7.63 9.97
C TRP A 112 -6.54 9.06 9.96
N VAL A 113 -5.84 10.01 9.32
CA VAL A 113 -6.27 11.40 9.10
C VAL A 113 -7.13 11.59 7.84
N TYR A 114 -7.06 10.70 6.84
CA TYR A 114 -7.71 10.92 5.52
C TYR A 114 -8.97 10.09 5.30
N SER A 115 -9.25 9.09 6.14
CA SER A 115 -10.56 8.41 6.15
C SER A 115 -11.27 8.72 7.46
N GLU A 116 -12.47 9.31 7.41
CA GLU A 116 -13.32 9.51 8.60
C GLU A 116 -13.76 8.18 9.26
N ARG A 117 -13.49 7.05 8.60
CA ARG A 117 -13.87 5.69 9.01
C ARG A 117 -12.66 4.77 8.91
N THR A 118 -12.27 4.17 10.02
CA THR A 118 -11.16 3.20 10.05
C THR A 118 -11.53 1.95 9.24
N PRO A 119 -10.74 1.57 8.22
CA PRO A 119 -11.09 0.44 7.35
C PRO A 119 -10.95 -0.95 7.99
N PHE A 120 -10.31 -1.04 9.16
CA PHE A 120 -9.98 -2.28 9.86
C PHE A 120 -10.30 -2.21 11.36
#